data_AF-A0AA97HKG6-F1
#
_entry.id   AF-A0AA97HKG6-F1
#
_cell.length_a   1.000
_cell.length_b   1.000
_cell.length_c   1.000
_cell.angle_alpha   90.00
_cell.angle_beta   90.00
_cell.angle_gamma   90.00
#
_symmetry.space_group_name_H-M   'P 1'
#
loop_
_entity.id
_entity.type
_entity.pdbx_description
1 polymer ?
#
loop_
_entity_poly.entity_id
_entity_poly.type
_entity_poly.pdbx_seq_one_letter_code
_entity_poly.pdbx_strand_id
1 'polypeptide(L)' 'MTTATLINRDAVLAKIRAGLRRGQQELADWAGGQLAVSAVPGSGKSTGMAAAAAIALTQPTTAA' A
#
# COMPACT_ATOMS: atom_id res chain seq x y z
N MET A 1 34.23 -3.61 3.18
CA MET A 1 33.20 -4.12 2.25
C MET A 1 31.88 -4.14 2.98
N THR A 2 30.99 -3.21 2.66
CA THR A 2 29.68 -3.08 3.33
C THR A 2 28.67 -3.88 2.53
N THR A 3 28.26 -5.04 3.04
CA THR A 3 27.22 -5.88 2.43
C THR A 3 25.88 -5.17 2.62
N ALA A 4 25.36 -4.55 1.57
CA ALA A 4 24.00 -4.04 1.58
C ALA A 4 23.04 -5.23 1.65
N THR A 5 22.24 -5.31 2.72
CA THR A 5 21.16 -6.29 2.84
C THR A 5 20.21 -6.13 1.67
N LEU A 6 20.04 -7.18 0.86
CA LEU A 6 19.05 -7.19 -0.21
C LEU A 6 17.65 -7.25 0.41
N ILE A 7 16.89 -6.16 0.30
CA ILE A 7 15.50 -6.10 0.73
C ILE A 7 14.65 -6.79 -0.34
N ASN A 8 13.90 -7.83 0.05
CA ASN A 8 12.88 -8.42 -0.81
C ASN A 8 11.63 -7.51 -0.83
N ARG A 9 11.53 -6.70 -1.88
CA ARG A 9 10.44 -5.74 -2.12
C ARG A 9 9.06 -6.39 -2.04
N ASP A 10 8.88 -7.53 -2.69
CA ASP A 10 7.58 -8.20 -2.77
C ASP A 10 7.13 -8.74 -1.42
N ALA A 11 8.08 -9.28 -0.63
CA ALA A 11 7.81 -9.72 0.74
C ALA A 11 7.40 -8.55 1.65
N VAL A 12 8.03 -7.37 1.48
CA VAL A 12 7.68 -6.16 2.22
C VAL A 12 6.27 -5.67 1.84
N LEU A 13 5.96 -5.64 0.54
CA LEU A 13 4.64 -5.23 0.06
C LEU A 13 3.53 -6.19 0.55
N ALA A 14 3.78 -7.49 0.51
CA ALA A 14 2.86 -8.50 1.03
C ALA A 14 2.60 -8.30 2.54
N LYS A 15 3.64 -7.96 3.31
CA LYS A 15 3.51 -7.66 4.74
C LYS A 15 2.68 -6.40 4.99
N ILE A 16 2.87 -5.33 4.21
CA ILE A 16 2.07 -4.12 4.30
C ILE A 16 0.60 -4.43 4.02
N ARG A 17 0.32 -5.16 2.94
CA ARG A 17 -1.04 -5.57 2.57
C ARG A 17 -1.71 -6.44 3.63
N ALA A 18 -0.97 -7.38 4.23
CA ALA A 18 -1.47 -8.25 5.29
C ALA A 18 -1.85 -7.47 6.58
N GLY A 19 -1.24 -6.30 6.80
CA GLY A 19 -1.59 -5.41 7.91
C GLY A 19 -2.88 -4.61 7.71
N LEU A 20 -3.44 -4.60 6.50
CA LEU A 20 -4.68 -3.88 6.19
C LEU A 20 -5.91 -4.70 6.56
N ARG A 21 -6.88 -4.03 7.19
CA ARG A 21 -8.20 -4.63 7.44
C ARG A 21 -8.91 -4.88 6.12
N ARG A 22 -9.87 -5.81 6.10
CA ARG A 22 -10.63 -6.17 4.89
C ARG A 22 -11.13 -4.95 4.11
N GLY A 23 -11.74 -3.97 4.78
CA GLY A 23 -12.23 -2.73 4.14
C GLY A 23 -11.15 -1.74 3.66
N GLN A 24 -9.86 -2.02 3.92
CA GLN A 24 -8.72 -1.23 3.45
C GLN A 24 -7.92 -1.96 2.37
N GLN A 25 -8.16 -3.25 2.14
CA GLN A 25 -7.41 -4.02 1.14
C GLN A 25 -7.65 -3.51 -0.28
N GLU A 26 -8.84 -2.97 -0.57
CA GLU A 26 -9.15 -2.32 -1.85
C GLU A 26 -8.22 -1.13 -2.14
N LEU A 27 -7.74 -0.43 -1.11
CA LEU A 27 -6.76 0.65 -1.27
C LEU A 27 -5.38 0.13 -1.70
N ALA A 28 -5.03 -1.12 -1.36
CA ALA A 28 -3.79 -1.76 -1.78
C ALA A 28 -3.82 -2.28 -3.22
N ASP A 29 -5.02 -2.43 -3.80
CA ASP A 29 -5.22 -2.81 -5.20
C ASP A 29 -5.33 -1.61 -6.14
N TRP A 30 -5.33 -0.40 -5.58
CA TRP A 30 -5.46 0.81 -6.36
C TRP A 30 -4.19 1.08 -7.18
N ALA A 31 -4.33 1.08 -8.50
CA ALA A 31 -3.22 1.20 -9.44
C ALA A 31 -2.93 2.65 -9.91
N GLY A 32 -3.81 3.61 -9.61
CA GLY A 32 -3.67 5.01 -10.02
C GLY A 32 -4.99 5.73 -10.30
N GLY A 33 -4.92 7.03 -10.58
CA GLY A 33 -6.10 7.86 -10.94
C GLY A 33 -6.59 8.77 -9.80
N GLN A 34 -7.89 9.07 -9.78
CA GLN A 34 -8.52 9.72 -8.62
C GLN A 34 -9.06 8.66 -7.67
N LEU A 35 -8.87 8.86 -6.36
CA LEU A 35 -9.37 7.98 -5.32
C LEU A 35 -10.05 8.80 -4.24
N ALA A 36 -11.31 8.45 -3.92
CA ALA A 36 -12.04 9.01 -2.79
C ALA A 36 -12.10 7.97 -1.68
N VAL A 37 -11.81 8.38 -0.44
CA VAL A 37 -11.88 7.51 0.74
C VAL A 37 -12.86 8.09 1.75
N SER A 38 -13.96 7.38 1.98
CA SER A 38 -14.89 7.66 3.07
C SER A 38 -14.53 6.81 4.29
N ALA A 39 -14.51 7.45 5.46
CA ALA A 39 -14.03 6.83 6.68
C ALA A 39 -14.63 7.50 7.92
N VAL A 40 -14.97 6.71 8.94
CA VAL A 40 -15.38 7.23 10.25
C VAL A 40 -14.15 7.57 11.11
N PRO A 41 -14.27 8.46 12.12
CA PRO A 41 -13.19 8.72 13.08
C PRO A 41 -12.66 7.42 13.69
N GLY A 42 -11.33 7.28 13.80
CA GLY A 42 -10.70 6.08 14.38
C GLY A 42 -10.60 4.85 13.46
N SER A 43 -11.15 4.88 12.24
CA SER A 43 -11.12 3.75 11.29
C SER A 43 -9.73 3.41 10.70
N GLY A 44 -8.72 4.25 10.97
CA GLY A 44 -7.37 4.05 10.44
C GLY A 44 -7.16 4.53 9.00
N LYS A 45 -7.95 5.49 8.52
CA LYS A 45 -7.82 6.11 7.17
C LYS A 45 -6.38 6.50 6.82
N SER A 46 -5.67 7.17 7.73
CA SER A 46 -4.30 7.63 7.47
C SER A 46 -3.33 6.46 7.30
N THR A 47 -3.48 5.40 8.09
CA THR A 47 -2.72 4.15 7.95
C THR A 47 -3.01 3.45 6.63
N GLY A 48 -4.29 3.33 6.27
CA GLY A 48 -4.70 2.74 4.99
C GLY A 48 -4.16 3.51 3.78
N MET A 49 -4.25 4.85 3.81
CA MET A 49 -3.71 5.70 2.73
C MET A 49 -2.18 5.62 2.63
N ALA A 50 -1.47 5.58 3.76
CA ALA A 50 0.00 5.44 3.75
C ALA A 50 0.43 4.09 3.14
N ALA A 51 -0.27 3.00 3.50
CA ALA A 51 -0.03 1.69 2.92
C ALA A 51 -0.32 1.66 1.42
N ALA A 52 -1.46 2.22 1.00
CA ALA A 52 -1.85 2.34 -0.40
C ALA A 52 -0.82 3.12 -1.21
N ALA A 53 -0.38 4.27 -0.71
CA ALA A 53 0.65 5.08 -1.35
C ALA A 53 1.98 4.32 -1.46
N ALA A 54 2.41 3.65 -0.39
CA ALA A 54 3.63 2.85 -0.41
C ALA A 54 3.56 1.74 -1.47
N ILE A 55 2.42 1.06 -1.60
CA ILE A 55 2.21 0.01 -2.59
C ILE A 55 2.17 0.61 -4.01
N ALA A 56 1.39 1.67 -4.24
CA ALA A 56 1.23 2.28 -5.55
C ALA A 56 2.54 2.89 -6.10
N LEU A 57 3.34 3.54 -5.26
CA LEU A 57 4.67 4.06 -5.64
C LEU A 57 5.67 2.94 -5.99
N THR A 58 5.38 1.72 -5.52
CA THR A 58 6.27 0.57 -5.62
C THR A 58 5.80 -0.42 -6.69
N GLN A 59 4.55 -0.35 -7.15
CA GLN A 59 4.10 -1.14 -8.28
C GLN A 59 4.36 -0.38 -9.59
N PRO A 60 4.75 -1.07 -10.67
CA PRO A 60 4.81 -0.42 -11.97
C PRO A 60 3.40 0.05 -12.34
N THR A 61 3.22 1.36 -12.49
CA THR A 61 1.95 1.95 -12.93
C THR A 61 1.62 1.41 -14.31
N THR A 62 0.77 0.39 -14.38
CA THR A 62 0.20 -0.07 -15.64
C THR A 62 -1.01 0.81 -15.91
N ALA A 63 -0.76 2.04 -16.38
CA ALA A 63 -1.82 2.89 -16.89
C ALA A 63 -2.27 2.29 -18.23
N ALA A 64 -3.46 1.68 -18.22
CA ALA A 64 -4.22 1.29 -19.41
C ALA A 64 -5.25 2.38 -19.74
#